data_AF-A0A7C5Z1H7-F1
#
_entry.id   AF-A0A7C5Z1H7-F1
#
_cell.length_a   1.000
_cell.length_b   1.000
_cell.length_c   1.000
_cell.angle_alpha   90.00
_cell.angle_beta   90.00
_cell.angle_gamma   90.00
#
_symmetry.space_group_name_H-M   'P 1'
#
loop_
_entity.id
_entity.type
_entity.pdbx_description
1 polymer ?
#
loop_
_entity_poly.entity_id
_entity_poly.type
_entity_poly.pdbx_seq_one_letter_code
_entity_poly.pdbx_strand_id
1 'polypeptide(L)'
;MRVSILGFGSVWRRRWAKGSDDPRRFARAAYYNTTGVMVDGKLRTRPSIVGYVRFNGVGGFNPNSPARMIGRVFECAAPCLCRGQNKLLFKTLLPPRTEPQRYLVVTRAAEVGRVRVGEPGWCSDGVWVIAVSDSQGKQETMLLMPAYGWIRTSVGTWRLVPSEGKPHRVRLQLTAGEVWQP
;
A
#
# COMPACT_ATOMS: atom_id res chain seq x y z
N MET A 1 -15.22 3.11 0.52
CA MET A 1 -14.33 2.85 1.69
C MET A 1 -13.39 4.02 1.87
N ARG A 2 -13.08 4.42 3.11
CA ARG A 2 -12.13 5.52 3.43
C ARG A 2 -10.74 4.96 3.75
N VAL A 3 -9.72 5.33 2.98
CA VAL A 3 -8.35 4.80 3.13
C VAL A 3 -7.38 5.93 3.39
N SER A 4 -6.63 5.85 4.50
CA SER A 4 -5.46 6.72 4.75
C SER A 4 -4.21 6.13 4.12
N ILE A 5 -3.35 6.97 3.54
CA ILE A 5 -2.09 6.54 2.94
C ILE A 5 -0.98 6.63 3.98
N LEU A 6 -0.34 5.52 4.35
CA LEU A 6 0.86 5.53 5.20
C LEU A 6 2.16 5.46 4.39
N GLY A 7 2.10 4.89 3.19
CA GLY A 7 3.25 4.82 2.31
C GLY A 7 2.87 4.46 0.88
N PHE A 8 3.84 4.59 -0.02
CA PHE A 8 3.76 4.16 -1.40
C PHE A 8 4.84 3.11 -1.68
N GLY A 9 4.53 2.19 -2.59
CA GLY A 9 5.51 1.24 -3.11
C GLY A 9 6.55 1.97 -3.94
N SER A 10 7.65 1.27 -4.21
CA SER A 10 8.81 1.86 -4.87
C SER A 10 8.60 2.16 -6.36
N VAL A 11 7.59 1.56 -7.01
CA VAL A 11 7.41 1.65 -8.46
C VAL A 11 6.18 2.46 -8.82
N TRP A 12 6.39 3.56 -9.55
CA TRP A 12 5.32 4.36 -10.17
C TRP A 12 5.27 4.15 -11.68
N ARG A 13 4.05 4.10 -12.22
CA ARG A 13 3.79 4.11 -13.66
C ARG A 13 2.70 5.12 -13.97
N ARG A 14 2.86 5.82 -15.09
CA ARG A 14 1.86 6.78 -15.59
C ARG A 14 1.32 6.28 -16.92
N ARG A 15 0.01 6.34 -17.10
CA ARG A 15 -0.67 6.08 -18.38
C ARG A 15 -1.51 7.30 -18.76
N TRP A 16 -1.30 7.79 -19.97
CA TRP A 16 -2.14 8.82 -20.57
C TRP A 16 -3.40 8.19 -21.18
N ALA A 17 -4.51 8.93 -21.20
CA ALA A 17 -5.65 8.57 -22.03
C ALA A 17 -5.22 8.62 -23.51
N LYS A 18 -5.78 7.75 -24.36
CA LYS A 18 -5.52 7.78 -25.81
C LYS A 18 -6.08 9.09 -26.39
N GLY A 19 -5.25 9.80 -27.13
CA GLY A 19 -5.57 11.06 -27.83
C GLY A 19 -4.55 12.15 -27.52
N SER A 20 -3.65 12.44 -28.46
CA SER A 20 -2.72 13.58 -28.38
C SER A 20 -3.47 14.91 -28.27
N ASP A 21 -4.69 14.95 -28.81
CA ASP A 21 -5.46 16.17 -29.07
C ASP A 21 -6.46 16.51 -27.96
N ASP A 22 -6.49 15.75 -26.85
CA ASP A 22 -7.33 16.10 -25.70
C ASP A 22 -6.62 17.16 -24.83
N PRO A 23 -7.09 18.42 -24.78
CA PRO A 23 -6.51 19.46 -23.93
C PRO A 23 -6.60 19.10 -22.43
N ARG A 24 -7.45 18.15 -22.05
CA ARG A 24 -7.60 17.63 -20.68
C ARG A 24 -6.80 16.34 -20.43
N ARG A 25 -5.92 15.92 -21.36
CA ARG A 25 -5.11 14.68 -21.24
C ARG A 25 -4.31 14.59 -19.93
N PHE A 26 -3.88 15.74 -19.39
CA PHE A 26 -3.16 15.81 -18.12
C PHE A 26 -4.05 15.59 -16.90
N ALA A 27 -5.29 16.10 -16.93
CA ALA A 27 -6.29 15.85 -15.89
C ALA A 27 -6.79 14.39 -15.92
N ARG A 28 -6.74 13.73 -17.08
CA ARG A 28 -7.18 12.34 -17.30
C ARG A 28 -6.09 11.29 -17.17
N ALA A 29 -4.87 11.67 -16.75
CA ALA A 29 -3.80 10.72 -16.51
C ALA A 29 -4.15 9.77 -15.35
N ALA A 30 -3.82 8.49 -15.53
CA ALA A 30 -3.89 7.46 -14.50
C ALA A 30 -2.49 7.19 -13.96
N TYR A 31 -2.37 7.20 -12.65
CA TYR A 31 -1.14 6.94 -11.92
C TYR A 31 -1.27 5.63 -11.18
N TYR A 32 -0.31 4.74 -11.37
CA TYR A 32 -0.27 3.43 -10.76
C TYR A 32 0.94 3.34 -9.85
N ASN A 33 0.74 2.81 -8.65
CA ASN A 33 1.81 2.52 -7.71
C ASN A 33 1.77 1.05 -7.30
N THR A 34 2.94 0.43 -7.29
CA THR A 34 3.14 -0.98 -6.95
C THR A 34 4.51 -1.13 -6.27
N THR A 35 4.81 -2.33 -5.81
CA THR A 35 6.05 -2.61 -5.11
C THR A 35 7.22 -2.85 -6.05
N GLY A 36 8.42 -2.72 -5.51
CA GLY A 36 9.67 -3.13 -6.16
C GLY A 36 10.79 -3.27 -5.14
N VAL A 37 11.86 -3.95 -5.53
CA VAL A 37 13.03 -4.20 -4.69
C VAL A 37 14.31 -3.79 -5.42
N MET A 38 15.28 -3.29 -4.67
CA MET A 38 16.60 -2.93 -5.20
C MET A 38 17.46 -4.18 -5.38
N VAL A 39 17.81 -4.54 -6.61
CA VAL A 39 18.67 -5.69 -6.95
C VAL A 39 19.89 -5.14 -7.69
N ASP A 40 21.08 -5.37 -7.14
CA ASP A 40 22.36 -4.88 -7.70
C ASP A 40 22.33 -3.38 -8.07
N GLY A 41 21.84 -2.56 -7.14
CA GLY A 41 21.73 -1.11 -7.33
C GLY A 41 20.61 -0.66 -8.28
N LYS A 42 19.80 -1.59 -8.84
CA LYS A 42 18.70 -1.27 -9.76
C LYS A 42 17.35 -1.63 -9.16
N LEU A 43 16.38 -0.73 -9.28
CA LEU A 43 15.00 -1.01 -8.89
C LEU A 43 14.38 -2.01 -9.88
N ARG A 44 13.87 -3.13 -9.36
CA ARG A 44 13.20 -4.18 -10.15
C ARG A 44 11.85 -4.53 -9.52
N THR A 45 10.86 -4.83 -10.34
CA THR A 45 9.52 -5.18 -9.84
C THR A 45 9.44 -6.57 -9.24
N ARG A 46 10.16 -7.58 -9.76
CA ARG A 46 10.22 -8.97 -9.24
C ARG A 46 8.98 -9.43 -8.46
N PRO A 47 7.79 -9.41 -9.09
CA PRO A 47 6.55 -9.60 -8.35
C PRO A 47 6.39 -11.07 -7.97
N SER A 48 6.09 -11.33 -6.70
CA SER A 48 5.54 -12.62 -6.25
C SER A 48 4.01 -12.56 -6.16
N ILE A 49 3.45 -11.38 -5.89
CA ILE A 49 2.01 -11.09 -6.01
C ILE A 49 1.85 -9.81 -6.81
N VAL A 50 1.12 -9.90 -7.93
CA VAL A 50 0.89 -8.77 -8.83
C VAL A 50 -0.31 -7.96 -8.40
N GLY A 51 -0.11 -6.65 -8.20
CA GLY A 51 -1.20 -5.71 -8.05
C GLY A 51 -0.75 -4.26 -8.01
N TYR A 52 -1.71 -3.36 -7.89
CA TYR A 52 -1.44 -1.92 -7.89
C TYR A 52 -2.58 -1.11 -7.27
N VAL A 53 -2.20 0.02 -6.68
CA VAL A 53 -3.14 1.12 -6.41
C VAL A 53 -3.18 2.04 -7.63
N ARG A 54 -4.37 2.58 -7.93
CA ARG A 54 -4.58 3.55 -9.00
C ARG A 54 -5.14 4.85 -8.46
N PHE A 55 -4.58 5.95 -8.94
CA PHE A 55 -5.09 7.31 -8.76
C PHE A 55 -5.45 7.90 -10.13
N ASN A 56 -6.48 8.75 -10.17
CA ASN A 56 -6.76 9.60 -11.33
C ASN A 56 -6.44 11.05 -10.96
N GLY A 57 -5.97 11.84 -11.93
CA GLY A 57 -5.61 13.25 -11.70
C GLY A 57 -6.77 14.10 -11.13
N VAL A 58 -8.00 13.84 -11.56
CA VAL A 58 -9.21 14.52 -11.05
C VAL A 58 -9.54 14.20 -9.58
N GLY A 59 -8.96 13.15 -9.00
CA GLY A 59 -9.27 12.67 -7.65
C GLY A 59 -8.57 13.44 -6.53
N GLY A 60 -7.91 14.56 -6.82
CA GLY A 60 -7.14 15.33 -5.83
C GLY A 60 -5.77 14.73 -5.48
N PHE A 61 -5.36 13.63 -6.13
CA PHE A 61 -4.00 13.11 -6.02
C PHE A 61 -3.02 14.01 -6.77
N ASN A 62 -1.97 14.48 -6.08
CA ASN A 62 -0.90 15.25 -6.70
C ASN A 62 0.30 14.35 -7.05
N PRO A 63 0.50 13.99 -8.34
CA PRO A 63 1.59 13.11 -8.77
C PRO A 63 2.98 13.76 -8.68
N ASN A 64 3.06 15.09 -8.65
CA ASN A 64 4.32 15.82 -8.53
C ASN A 64 4.79 15.91 -7.06
N SER A 65 3.92 15.57 -6.11
CA SER A 65 4.27 15.54 -4.69
C SER A 65 3.58 14.39 -3.97
N PRO A 66 3.85 13.11 -4.32
CA PRO A 66 3.19 11.97 -3.69
C PRO A 66 3.38 11.96 -2.18
N ALA A 67 4.55 12.38 -1.67
CA ALA A 67 4.83 12.47 -0.24
C ALA A 67 3.81 13.34 0.53
N ARG A 68 3.25 14.40 -0.09
CA ARG A 68 2.20 15.24 0.53
C ARG A 68 0.86 14.52 0.68
N MET A 69 0.70 13.35 0.05
CA MET A 69 -0.49 12.52 0.15
C MET A 69 -0.41 11.55 1.34
N ILE A 70 0.76 11.37 1.97
CA ILE A 70 0.88 10.57 3.19
C ILE A 70 0.08 11.23 4.32
N GLY A 71 -0.68 10.42 5.07
CA GLY A 71 -1.61 10.85 6.11
C GLY A 71 -2.93 11.41 5.58
N ARG A 72 -3.10 11.54 4.25
CA ARG A 72 -4.36 11.98 3.63
C ARG A 72 -5.29 10.79 3.44
N VAL A 73 -6.59 11.07 3.51
CA VAL A 73 -7.65 10.07 3.38
C VAL A 73 -8.37 10.24 2.05
N PHE A 74 -8.58 9.12 1.36
CA PHE A 74 -9.30 9.07 0.09
C PHE A 74 -10.53 8.18 0.21
N GLU A 75 -11.58 8.54 -0.53
CA GLU A 75 -12.60 7.59 -0.91
C GLU A 75 -12.02 6.61 -1.93
N CYS A 76 -12.19 5.32 -1.67
CA CYS A 76 -11.72 4.23 -2.50
C CYS A 76 -12.85 3.26 -2.81
N ALA A 77 -12.76 2.61 -3.98
CA ALA A 77 -13.52 1.39 -4.26
C ALA A 77 -13.04 0.26 -3.33
N ALA A 78 -13.86 -0.80 -3.18
CA ALA A 78 -13.40 -2.02 -2.54
C ALA A 78 -12.22 -2.63 -3.33
N PRO A 79 -11.23 -3.25 -2.66
CA PRO A 79 -10.18 -3.99 -3.36
C PRO A 79 -10.81 -5.13 -4.16
N CYS A 80 -10.26 -5.43 -5.33
CA CYS A 80 -10.74 -6.52 -6.17
C CYS A 80 -9.61 -7.25 -6.90
N LEU A 81 -9.85 -8.51 -7.23
CA LEU A 81 -9.03 -9.28 -8.15
C LEU A 81 -9.57 -9.08 -9.56
N CYS A 82 -8.79 -8.46 -10.45
CA CYS A 82 -9.20 -8.16 -11.81
C CYS A 82 -8.12 -8.60 -12.80
N ARG A 83 -8.42 -9.63 -13.60
CA ARG A 83 -7.49 -10.26 -14.54
C ARG A 83 -6.21 -10.77 -13.85
N GLY A 84 -6.39 -11.48 -12.73
CA GLY A 84 -5.29 -12.06 -11.95
C GLY A 84 -4.42 -11.05 -11.18
N GLN A 85 -4.89 -9.80 -11.03
CA GLN A 85 -4.13 -8.75 -10.36
C GLN A 85 -4.98 -8.07 -9.28
N ASN A 86 -4.38 -7.84 -8.11
CA ASN A 86 -5.03 -7.15 -7.01
C ASN A 86 -5.06 -5.65 -7.30
N LYS A 87 -6.24 -5.03 -7.23
CA LYS A 87 -6.43 -3.62 -7.59
C LYS A 87 -7.17 -2.87 -6.51
N LEU A 88 -6.75 -1.63 -6.30
CA LEU A 88 -7.45 -0.67 -5.46
C LEU A 88 -7.49 0.68 -6.18
N LEU A 89 -8.70 1.20 -6.38
CA LEU A 89 -8.92 2.51 -7.00
C LEU A 89 -9.17 3.57 -5.93
N PHE A 90 -8.29 4.56 -5.87
CA PHE A 90 -8.47 5.80 -5.13
C PHE A 90 -9.27 6.77 -6.01
N LYS A 91 -10.48 7.12 -5.55
CA LYS A 91 -11.43 7.94 -6.31
C LYS A 91 -11.21 9.42 -6.06
N THR A 92 -11.35 9.84 -4.79
CA THR A 92 -11.44 11.26 -4.41
C THR A 92 -10.75 11.50 -3.07
N LEU A 93 -9.92 12.53 -3.01
CA LEU A 93 -9.32 13.04 -1.79
C LEU A 93 -10.41 13.65 -0.90
N LEU A 94 -10.48 13.20 0.36
CA LEU A 94 -11.45 13.67 1.33
C LEU A 94 -10.91 14.85 2.15
N PRO A 95 -11.81 15.62 2.81
CA PRO A 95 -11.40 16.70 3.69
C PRO A 95 -10.42 16.25 4.78
N PRO A 96 -9.56 17.16 5.26
CA PRO A 96 -8.71 16.89 6.43
C PRO A 96 -9.54 16.39 7.62
N ARG A 97 -8.92 15.57 8.48
CA ARG A 97 -9.53 14.94 9.67
C ARG A 97 -10.62 13.90 9.40
N THR A 98 -10.94 13.60 8.14
CA THR A 98 -11.79 12.44 7.83
C THR A 98 -11.20 11.19 8.44
N GLU A 99 -11.99 10.45 9.23
CA GLU A 99 -11.51 9.23 9.85
C GLU A 99 -11.36 8.08 8.82
N PRO A 100 -10.20 7.41 8.75
CA PRO A 100 -9.98 6.29 7.85
C PRO A 100 -10.57 4.98 8.40
N GLN A 101 -11.08 4.13 7.51
CA GLN A 101 -11.53 2.77 7.82
C GLN A 101 -10.42 1.73 7.61
N ARG A 102 -9.45 2.07 6.76
CA ARG A 102 -8.30 1.25 6.38
C ARG A 102 -7.09 2.12 6.10
N TYR A 103 -5.92 1.49 6.04
CA TYR A 103 -4.63 2.14 5.81
C TYR A 103 -3.90 1.43 4.67
N LEU A 104 -3.39 2.19 3.71
CA LEU A 104 -2.43 1.70 2.72
C LEU A 104 -1.05 1.67 3.38
N VAL A 105 -0.57 0.48 3.68
CA VAL A 105 0.68 0.21 4.37
C VAL A 105 1.68 -0.36 3.38
N VAL A 106 2.91 0.13 3.42
CA VAL A 106 4.02 -0.44 2.66
C VAL A 106 5.12 -0.78 3.64
N THR A 107 5.60 -2.02 3.58
CA THR A 107 6.65 -2.52 4.46
C THR A 107 7.82 -3.06 3.65
N ARG A 108 9.01 -3.01 4.24
CA ARG A 108 10.22 -3.59 3.67
C ARG A 108 10.82 -4.61 4.61
N ALA A 109 11.42 -5.66 4.05
CA ALA A 109 12.10 -6.69 4.84
C ALA A 109 13.18 -6.12 5.78
N ALA A 110 13.89 -5.08 5.35
CA ALA A 110 14.90 -4.41 6.18
C ALA A 110 14.32 -3.64 7.39
N GLU A 111 13.03 -3.28 7.34
CA GLU A 111 12.36 -2.49 8.38
C GLU A 111 11.59 -3.39 9.36
N VAL A 112 10.89 -4.41 8.83
CA VAL A 112 9.94 -5.22 9.61
C VAL A 112 10.17 -6.72 9.49
N GLY A 113 11.23 -7.18 8.83
CA GLY A 113 11.40 -8.58 8.45
C GLY A 113 10.53 -8.99 7.25
N ARG A 114 10.78 -10.19 6.72
CA ARG A 114 10.04 -10.73 5.56
C ARG A 114 8.61 -11.07 5.99
N VAL A 115 7.61 -10.50 5.32
CA VAL A 115 6.19 -10.83 5.57
C VAL A 115 5.91 -12.23 5.05
N ARG A 116 5.26 -13.05 5.89
CA ARG A 116 4.97 -14.47 5.65
C ARG A 116 3.69 -14.68 4.82
N VAL A 117 3.52 -13.87 3.77
CA VAL A 117 2.28 -13.84 2.98
C VAL A 117 1.92 -15.24 2.46
N GLY A 118 0.72 -15.71 2.78
CA GLY A 118 0.19 -17.00 2.34
C GLY A 118 0.42 -18.16 3.33
N GLU A 119 1.26 -17.99 4.36
CA GLU A 119 1.41 -18.99 5.43
C GLU A 119 0.15 -19.02 6.34
N PRO A 120 -0.29 -20.15 6.88
CA PRO A 120 -1.41 -20.19 7.81
C PRO A 120 -1.24 -19.20 8.97
N GLY A 121 -2.26 -18.37 9.23
CA GLY A 121 -2.23 -17.38 10.31
C GLY A 121 -1.20 -16.26 10.13
N TRP A 122 -0.80 -15.95 8.90
CA TRP A 122 0.17 -14.88 8.63
C TRP A 122 -0.36 -13.46 8.86
N CYS A 123 -1.67 -13.25 8.91
CA CYS A 123 -2.26 -11.94 9.18
C CYS A 123 -3.61 -12.06 9.90
N SER A 124 -4.07 -10.94 10.45
CA SER A 124 -5.44 -10.82 10.95
C SER A 124 -6.46 -10.73 9.83
N ASP A 125 -7.72 -10.93 10.19
CA ASP A 125 -8.85 -10.68 9.30
C ASP A 125 -8.88 -9.23 8.79
N GLY A 126 -9.35 -9.07 7.55
CA GLY A 126 -9.51 -7.77 6.91
C GLY A 126 -8.22 -7.16 6.36
N VAL A 127 -7.05 -7.79 6.56
CA VAL A 127 -5.81 -7.45 5.84
C VAL A 127 -5.92 -7.95 4.40
N TRP A 128 -5.63 -7.07 3.44
CA TRP A 128 -5.63 -7.40 2.02
C TRP A 128 -4.27 -7.11 1.40
N VAL A 129 -3.69 -8.10 0.72
CA VAL A 129 -2.42 -7.92 0.00
C VAL A 129 -2.69 -7.26 -1.34
N ILE A 130 -2.08 -6.09 -1.57
CA ILE A 130 -2.18 -5.41 -2.87
C ILE A 130 -1.06 -5.87 -3.79
N ALA A 131 0.20 -5.86 -3.34
CA ALA A 131 1.34 -6.26 -4.17
C ALA A 131 2.51 -6.71 -3.31
N VAL A 132 3.27 -7.70 -3.80
CA VAL A 132 4.50 -8.16 -3.16
C VAL A 132 5.58 -8.30 -4.22
N SER A 133 6.73 -7.70 -3.94
CA SER A 133 7.95 -7.85 -4.71
C SER A 133 9.00 -8.52 -3.83
N ASP A 134 9.62 -9.58 -4.31
CA ASP A 134 10.56 -10.40 -3.54
C ASP A 134 11.73 -10.86 -4.42
N SER A 135 12.96 -10.62 -3.98
CA SER A 135 14.17 -11.05 -4.69
C SER A 135 15.39 -10.95 -3.78
N GLN A 136 16.25 -11.98 -3.80
CA GLN A 136 17.55 -11.99 -3.09
C GLN A 136 17.45 -11.55 -1.62
N GLY A 137 16.48 -12.11 -0.87
CA GLY A 137 16.27 -11.79 0.54
C GLY A 137 15.67 -10.39 0.81
N LYS A 138 15.37 -9.61 -0.23
CA LYS A 138 14.68 -8.32 -0.12
C LYS A 138 13.21 -8.53 -0.44
N GLN A 139 12.36 -7.87 0.32
CA GLN A 139 10.92 -7.87 0.09
C GLN A 139 10.35 -6.46 0.29
N GLU A 140 9.44 -6.06 -0.59
CA GLU A 140 8.56 -4.91 -0.39
C GLU A 140 7.11 -5.37 -0.55
N THR A 141 6.30 -5.10 0.47
CA THR A 141 4.93 -5.61 0.58
C THR A 141 3.97 -4.43 0.77
N MET A 142 2.96 -4.35 -0.08
CA MET A 142 1.91 -3.33 -0.03
C MET A 142 0.59 -3.97 0.40
N LEU A 143 0.03 -3.45 1.48
CA LEU A 143 -1.12 -4.01 2.17
C LEU A 143 -2.19 -2.93 2.37
N LEU A 144 -3.43 -3.37 2.41
CA LEU A 144 -4.53 -2.60 2.96
C LEU A 144 -4.90 -3.22 4.31
N MET A 145 -4.76 -2.46 5.39
CA MET A 145 -4.92 -2.97 6.75
C MET A 145 -6.01 -2.19 7.53
N PRO A 146 -6.81 -2.85 8.38
CA PRO A 146 -7.63 -2.16 9.38
C PRO A 146 -6.76 -1.64 10.53
N ALA A 147 -7.31 -0.71 11.33
CA ALA A 147 -6.74 -0.39 12.63
C ALA A 147 -6.64 -1.67 13.48
N TYR A 148 -5.55 -1.81 14.23
CA TYR A 148 -5.21 -2.98 15.06
C TYR A 148 -5.03 -4.30 14.30
N GLY A 149 -5.14 -4.29 12.97
CA GLY A 149 -4.77 -5.42 12.13
C GLY A 149 -3.28 -5.74 12.25
N TRP A 150 -2.92 -7.00 12.07
CA TRP A 150 -1.56 -7.46 12.27
C TRP A 150 -1.06 -8.35 11.12
N ILE A 151 0.26 -8.40 10.98
CA ILE A 151 0.97 -9.29 10.05
C ILE A 151 2.11 -10.01 10.78
N ARG A 152 2.35 -11.26 10.44
CA ARG A 152 3.52 -12.04 10.86
C ARG A 152 4.64 -11.89 9.86
N THR A 153 5.83 -11.75 10.39
CA THR A 153 7.06 -11.57 9.65
C THR A 153 8.12 -12.56 10.13
N SER A 154 9.31 -12.54 9.53
CA SER A 154 10.46 -13.31 10.02
C SER A 154 10.97 -12.86 11.39
N VAL A 155 10.61 -11.67 11.86
CA VAL A 155 11.08 -11.11 13.16
C VAL A 155 9.98 -11.06 14.24
N GLY A 156 8.75 -11.46 13.90
CA GLY A 156 7.62 -11.48 14.83
C GLY A 156 6.35 -10.87 14.24
N THR A 157 5.40 -10.57 15.12
CA THR A 157 4.08 -10.03 14.75
C THR A 157 4.08 -8.52 14.85
N TRP A 158 3.78 -7.85 13.73
CA TRP A 158 3.61 -6.39 13.68
C TRP A 158 2.13 -6.03 13.66
N ARG A 159 1.72 -5.14 14.57
CA ARG A 159 0.36 -4.62 14.68
C ARG A 159 0.30 -3.16 14.26
N LEU A 160 -0.74 -2.82 13.50
CA LEU A 160 -0.99 -1.45 13.08
C LEU A 160 -1.75 -0.68 14.17
N VAL A 161 -1.08 0.20 14.89
CA VAL A 161 -1.65 0.89 16.06
C VAL A 161 -1.85 2.37 15.78
N PRO A 162 -3.11 2.86 15.79
CA PRO A 162 -3.39 4.29 15.78
C PRO A 162 -2.91 4.97 17.06
N SER A 163 -2.49 6.22 16.94
CA SER A 163 -2.15 7.05 18.09
C SER A 163 -3.44 7.46 18.81
N GLU A 164 -3.36 7.53 20.14
CA GLU A 164 -4.49 7.90 20.98
C GLU A 164 -5.10 9.24 20.55
N GLY A 165 -6.42 9.25 20.35
CA GLY A 165 -7.18 10.41 19.86
C GLY A 165 -6.83 10.89 18.43
N LYS A 166 -5.93 10.22 17.71
CA LYS A 166 -5.44 10.64 16.39
C LYS A 166 -5.42 9.45 15.41
N PRO A 167 -6.59 9.03 14.87
CA PRO A 167 -6.68 7.87 13.98
C PRO A 167 -5.90 8.02 12.67
N HIS A 168 -5.52 9.25 12.29
CA HIS A 168 -4.69 9.52 11.12
C HIS A 168 -3.19 9.33 11.39
N ARG A 169 -2.75 9.25 12.65
CA ARG A 169 -1.36 8.98 13.04
C ARG A 169 -1.25 7.52 13.43
N VAL A 170 -0.73 6.70 12.53
CA VAL A 170 -0.69 5.25 12.71
C VAL A 170 0.71 4.73 12.48
N ARG A 171 1.14 3.76 13.28
CA ARG A 171 2.44 3.12 13.14
C ARG A 171 2.31 1.60 13.25
N LEU A 172 3.20 0.89 12.56
CA LEU A 172 3.41 -0.52 12.84
C LEU A 172 4.25 -0.64 14.12
N GLN A 173 3.81 -1.49 15.04
CA GLN A 173 4.52 -1.80 16.27
C GLN A 173 4.76 -3.30 16.33
N LEU A 174 6.00 -3.68 16.65
CA LEU A 174 6.32 -5.07 16.96
C LEU A 174 5.65 -5.42 18.29
N THR A 175 4.78 -6.42 18.29
CA THR A 175 4.18 -6.93 19.51
C THR A 175 5.24 -7.71 20.27
N ALA A 176 5.46 -7.40 21.55
CA ALA A 176 6.37 -8.15 22.40
C ALA A 176 5.82 -9.58 22.58
N GLY A 177 6.58 -10.58 22.11
CA GLY A 177 6.48 -11.97 22.56
C GLY A 177 5.39 -12.83 21.94
N GLU A 178 5.68 -13.41 20.77
CA GLU A 178 5.51 -14.86 20.57
C GLU A 178 6.78 -15.32 19.84
N VAL A 179 7.82 -15.69 20.60
CA VAL A 179 8.94 -16.44 20.06
C VAL A 179 8.38 -17.81 19.72
N TRP A 180 8.04 -18.02 18.45
CA TRP A 180 7.65 -19.34 17.96
C TRP A 180 8.90 -20.22 17.97
N GLN A 181 8.98 -21.13 18.93
CA GLN A 181 9.98 -22.21 18.89
C GLN A 181 9.54 -23.23 17.84
N PRO A 182 10.47 -23.72 17.00
CA PRO A 182 10.19 -24.59 15.86
C PRO A 182 9.61 -25.95 16.24
#